data_AF-A0A0M0LKA6-F1
#
_entry.id   AF-A0A0M0LKA6-F1
#
_cell.length_a   1.000
_cell.length_b   1.000
_cell.length_c   1.000
_cell.angle_alpha   90.00
_cell.angle_beta   90.00
_cell.angle_gamma   90.00
#
_symmetry.space_group_name_H-M   'P 1'
#
loop_
_entity.id
_entity.type
_entity.pdbx_description
1 polymer ?
#
loop_
_entity_poly.entity_id
_entity_poly.type
_entity_poly.pdbx_seq_one_letter_code
_entity_poly.pdbx_strand_id
1 'polypeptide(L)'
;MSQFFRFNKIVKIKQGQIDESLQLWDEFYSELAETIDTAIIACTDLNVVTDKKFNDFSIVDSSTCLAQAVVHKYLSLKDRD
;
A
#
# COMPACT_ATOMS: atom_id res chain seq x y z
N MET A 1 -22.13 2.32 6.26
CA MET A 1 -21.42 3.62 6.19
C MET A 1 -19.90 3.47 6.09
N SER A 2 -19.26 2.53 6.79
CA SER A 2 -17.79 2.34 6.75
C SER A 2 -17.23 1.87 5.38
N GLN A 3 -18.02 1.16 4.57
CA GLN A 3 -17.54 0.62 3.29
C GLN A 3 -17.41 1.69 2.19
N PHE A 4 -18.21 2.76 2.24
CA PHE A 4 -18.19 3.86 1.26
C PHE A 4 -16.99 4.79 1.45
N PHE A 5 -16.52 4.94 2.69
CA PHE A 5 -15.32 5.72 3.03
C PHE A 5 -14.02 5.11 2.49
N ARG A 6 -13.98 3.78 2.26
CA ARG A 6 -12.78 3.07 1.80
C ARG A 6 -12.51 3.28 0.30
N PHE A 7 -13.54 3.46 -0.52
CA PHE A 7 -13.41 3.66 -1.97
C PHE A 7 -13.02 5.10 -2.37
N ASN A 8 -13.50 6.10 -1.61
CA ASN A 8 -13.26 7.52 -1.93
C ASN A 8 -11.76 7.90 -1.85
N LYS A 9 -10.98 7.20 -1.03
CA LYS A 9 -9.53 7.43 -0.84
C LYS A 9 -8.71 7.12 -2.10
N ILE A 10 -9.04 6.04 -2.82
CA ILE A 10 -8.38 5.67 -4.09
C ILE A 10 -8.68 6.71 -5.18
N VAL A 11 -9.90 7.25 -5.18
CA VAL A 11 -10.32 8.26 -6.16
C VAL A 11 -9.53 9.56 -5.99
N LYS A 12 -9.28 10.02 -4.75
CA LYS A 12 -8.49 11.25 -4.50
C LYS A 12 -7.02 11.11 -4.89
N ILE A 13 -6.41 9.93 -4.66
CA ILE A 13 -5.05 9.64 -5.13
C ILE A 13 -5.01 9.70 -6.66
N LYS A 14 -6.00 9.09 -7.35
CA LYS A 14 -6.12 9.16 -8.81
C LYS A 14 -6.35 10.56 -9.36
N GLN A 15 -6.90 11.46 -8.55
CA GLN A 15 -7.13 12.87 -8.89
C GLN A 15 -5.93 13.78 -8.56
N GLY A 16 -4.82 13.24 -8.04
CA GLY A 16 -3.62 14.00 -7.71
C GLY A 16 -3.72 14.82 -6.43
N GLN A 17 -4.76 14.62 -5.61
CA GLN A 17 -4.97 15.32 -4.35
C GLN A 17 -4.21 14.63 -3.20
N ILE A 18 -2.88 14.66 -3.28
CA ILE A 18 -2.00 13.89 -2.40
C ILE A 18 -2.15 14.31 -0.93
N ASP A 19 -2.20 15.62 -0.63
CA ASP A 19 -2.26 16.10 0.77
C ASP A 19 -3.54 15.66 1.51
N GLU A 20 -4.69 15.72 0.85
CA GLU A 20 -5.96 15.23 1.41
C GLU A 20 -5.97 13.71 1.56
N SER A 21 -5.31 13.00 0.62
CA SER A 21 -5.18 11.55 0.70
C SER A 21 -4.31 11.10 1.88
N LEU A 22 -3.28 11.89 2.23
CA LEU A 22 -2.40 11.62 3.38
C LEU A 22 -3.14 11.79 4.71
N GLN A 23 -3.95 12.83 4.88
CA GLN A 23 -4.76 12.98 6.10
C GLN A 23 -5.76 11.83 6.27
N LEU A 24 -6.44 11.46 5.19
CA LEU A 24 -7.38 10.32 5.20
C LEU A 24 -6.67 8.97 5.41
N TRP A 25 -5.38 8.88 5.07
CA TRP A 25 -4.53 7.73 5.33
C TRP A 25 -4.15 7.64 6.80
N ASP A 26 -3.70 8.73 7.41
CA ASP A 26 -3.30 8.75 8.83
C ASP A 26 -4.51 8.42 9.77
N GLU A 27 -5.71 8.92 9.45
CA GLU A 27 -6.94 8.56 10.17
C GLU A 27 -7.27 7.06 10.03
N PHE A 28 -7.15 6.52 8.82
CA PHE A 28 -7.39 5.10 8.54
C PHE A 28 -6.38 4.18 9.21
N TYR A 29 -5.12 4.62 9.21
CA TYR A 29 -4.03 3.91 9.83
C TYR A 29 -4.30 3.72 11.33
N SER A 30 -4.74 4.80 11.99
CA SER A 30 -5.08 4.79 13.42
C SER A 30 -6.23 3.83 13.72
N GLU A 31 -7.29 3.81 12.90
CA GLU A 31 -8.40 2.85 13.05
C GLU A 31 -7.96 1.38 12.89
N LEU A 32 -7.03 1.13 11.96
CA LEU A 32 -6.55 -0.23 11.67
C LEU A 32 -5.56 -0.74 12.70
N ALA A 33 -4.69 0.13 13.23
CA ALA A 33 -3.67 -0.25 14.20
C ALA A 33 -4.25 -0.89 15.47
N GLU A 34 -5.48 -0.54 15.85
CA GLU A 34 -6.16 -1.13 17.00
C GLU A 34 -6.79 -2.50 16.72
N THR A 35 -6.90 -2.90 15.44
CA THR A 35 -7.76 -4.03 15.05
C THR A 35 -7.03 -5.15 14.29
N ILE A 36 -5.87 -4.87 13.67
CA ILE A 36 -5.19 -5.83 12.80
C ILE A 36 -3.68 -5.91 13.04
N ASP A 37 -3.12 -7.11 12.95
CA ASP A 37 -1.67 -7.33 13.04
C ASP A 37 -0.95 -7.06 11.70
N THR A 38 -1.65 -7.23 10.58
CA THR A 38 -1.07 -7.10 9.23
C THR A 38 -2.08 -6.61 8.21
N ALA A 39 -1.69 -5.63 7.40
CA ALA A 39 -2.45 -5.14 6.26
C ALA A 39 -1.79 -5.52 4.94
N ILE A 40 -2.58 -6.00 3.98
CA ILE A 40 -2.12 -6.24 2.61
C ILE A 40 -2.61 -5.11 1.72
N ILE A 41 -1.67 -4.42 1.07
CA ILE A 41 -1.95 -3.37 0.09
C ILE A 41 -2.01 -4.03 -1.28
N ALA A 42 -3.23 -4.27 -1.73
CA ALA A 42 -3.51 -4.97 -2.99
C ALA A 42 -3.69 -4.03 -4.20
N CYS A 43 -3.66 -2.71 -3.99
CA CYS A 43 -3.88 -1.73 -5.04
C CYS A 43 -2.60 -0.89 -5.24
N THR A 44 -2.04 -0.94 -6.44
CA THR A 44 -0.80 -0.22 -6.82
C THR A 44 -0.94 1.30 -6.63
N ASP A 45 -2.16 1.83 -6.70
CA ASP A 45 -2.46 3.25 -6.50
C ASP A 45 -2.15 3.71 -5.06
N LEU A 46 -2.12 2.79 -4.08
CA LEU A 46 -1.80 3.10 -2.68
C LEU A 46 -0.30 3.12 -2.39
N ASN A 47 0.57 2.75 -3.34
CA ASN A 47 2.01 2.74 -3.12
C ASN A 47 2.58 4.16 -2.88
N VAL A 48 1.85 5.19 -3.30
CA VAL A 48 2.25 6.61 -3.17
C VAL A 48 2.15 7.14 -1.73
N VAL A 49 1.26 6.57 -0.91
CA VAL A 49 0.98 7.06 0.46
C VAL A 49 1.59 6.17 1.56
N THR A 50 2.26 5.08 1.18
CA THR A 50 2.71 4.01 2.08
C THR A 50 4.21 4.05 2.40
N ASP A 51 4.94 4.99 1.82
CA ASP A 51 6.36 5.24 2.11
C ASP A 51 6.61 5.77 3.54
N LYS A 52 5.56 6.16 4.26
CA LYS A 52 5.64 6.42 5.70
C LYS A 52 5.80 5.07 6.42
N LYS A 53 6.97 4.87 7.06
CA LYS A 53 7.16 3.76 8.00
C LYS A 53 6.26 3.99 9.21
N PHE A 54 5.26 3.15 9.37
CA PHE A 54 4.48 3.10 10.57
C PHE A 54 4.78 1.80 11.33
N ASN A 55 4.93 1.90 12.65
CA ASN A 55 5.45 0.82 13.48
C ASN A 55 4.36 -0.04 14.14
N ASP A 56 3.09 0.31 14.00
CA ASP A 56 2.03 -0.26 14.84
C ASP A 56 1.42 -1.55 14.28
N PHE A 57 1.54 -1.79 12.96
CA PHE A 57 1.18 -3.05 12.32
C PHE A 57 1.99 -3.28 11.03
N SER A 58 2.13 -4.54 10.62
CA SER A 58 2.90 -4.90 9.43
C SER A 58 2.15 -4.55 8.14
N ILE A 59 2.82 -3.89 7.20
CA ILE A 59 2.27 -3.58 5.87
C ILE A 59 2.99 -4.44 4.82
N VAL A 60 2.20 -5.18 4.04
CA VAL A 60 2.69 -5.94 2.88
C VAL A 60 2.16 -5.29 1.60
N ASP A 61 3.06 -4.70 0.80
CA ASP A 61 2.71 -4.15 -0.51
C ASP A 61 2.87 -5.20 -1.62
N SER A 62 1.77 -5.49 -2.32
CA SER A 62 1.75 -6.45 -3.42
C SER A 62 2.64 -6.02 -4.58
N SER A 63 2.80 -4.71 -4.81
CA SER A 63 3.64 -4.14 -5.86
C SER A 63 5.11 -4.43 -5.60
N THR A 64 5.56 -4.21 -4.37
CA THR A 64 6.91 -4.55 -3.90
C THR A 64 7.17 -6.05 -4.01
N CYS A 65 6.24 -6.90 -3.55
CA CYS A 65 6.37 -8.35 -3.69
C CYS A 65 6.48 -8.78 -5.16
N LEU A 66 5.68 -8.19 -6.05
CA LEU A 66 5.74 -8.49 -7.47
C LEU A 66 7.07 -8.04 -8.08
N ALA A 67 7.54 -6.83 -7.77
CA ALA A 67 8.82 -6.31 -8.25
C ALA A 67 9.99 -7.22 -7.82
N GLN A 68 10.02 -7.63 -6.55
CA GLN A 68 11.03 -8.56 -6.03
C GLN A 68 10.98 -9.90 -6.76
N ALA A 69 9.79 -10.48 -6.95
CA ALA A 69 9.63 -11.75 -7.65
C ALA A 69 10.09 -11.67 -9.12
N VAL A 70 9.77 -10.57 -9.81
CA VAL A 70 10.17 -10.34 -11.21
C VAL A 70 11.69 -10.21 -11.32
N VAL A 71 12.34 -9.43 -10.45
CA VAL A 71 13.79 -9.26 -10.43
C VAL A 71 14.50 -10.59 -10.15
N HIS A 72 14.03 -11.33 -9.14
CA HIS A 72 14.60 -12.64 -8.81
C HIS A 72 14.50 -13.61 -9.99
N LYS A 73 13.34 -13.64 -10.66
CA LYS A 73 13.14 -14.45 -11.86
C LYS A 73 14.12 -14.05 -12.97
N TYR A 74 14.27 -12.76 -13.25
CA TYR A 74 15.20 -12.27 -14.28
C TYR A 74 16.65 -12.69 -14.00
N LEU A 75 17.14 -12.49 -12.77
CA LEU A 75 18.49 -12.89 -12.37
C LEU A 75 18.70 -14.41 -12.51
N SER A 76 17.72 -15.20 -12.08
CA SER A 76 17.78 -16.67 -12.18
C SER A 76 17.82 -17.20 -13.61
N LEU A 77 17.37 -16.41 -14.59
CA LEU A 77 17.47 -16.73 -16.01
C LEU A 77 18.83 -16.34 -16.56
N LYS A 78 19.36 -15.18 -16.15
CA LYS A 78 20.67 -14.70 -16.57
C LYS A 78 21.83 -15.57 -16.07
N ASP A 79 21.68 -16.20 -14.91
CA ASP A 79 22.67 -17.14 -14.35
C ASP A 79 22.71 -18.50 -15.09
N ARG A 80 21.83 -18.72 -16.08
CA ARG A 80 21.76 -19.98 -16.87
C ARG A 80 22.35 -19.87 -18.28
N ASP A 81 22.81 -18.68 -18.67
CA ASP A 81 23.50 -18.39 -19.94
C ASP A 81 25.02 -18.29 -19.72
#